data_AF-A0A7X1M668-F1
#
_entry.id   AF-A0A7X1M668-F1
#
_cell.length_a   1.000
_cell.length_b   1.000
_cell.length_c   1.000
_cell.angle_alpha   90.00
_cell.angle_beta   90.00
_cell.angle_gamma   90.00
#
_symmetry.space_group_name_H-M   'P 1'
#
loop_
_entity.id
_entity.type
_entity.pdbx_description
1 polymer ?
#
loop_
_entity_poly.entity_id
_entity_poly.type
_entity_poly.pdbx_seq_one_letter_code
_entity_poly.pdbx_strand_id
1 'polypeptide(L)' 'MGLRSGVITYIENNPIPPVEMDEEINEGMIVPQNVPLGIIPDQPSYSYVYVDEQPVLLETQTRRVIWME' A
#
# COMPACT_ATOMS: atom_id res chain seq x y z
N MET A 1 1.26 20.73 1.76
CA MET A 1 1.12 20.22 0.38
C MET A 1 1.33 18.71 0.41
N GLY A 2 0.42 17.99 1.05
CA GLY A 2 0.57 16.55 1.30
C GLY A 2 -0.23 15.77 0.28
N LEU A 3 0.31 14.66 -0.21
CA LEU A 3 -0.37 13.63 -1.01
C LEU A 3 -1.61 13.01 -0.29
N ARG A 4 -2.08 13.58 0.83
CA ARG A 4 -2.47 12.81 2.00
C ARG A 4 -3.96 12.70 2.32
N SER A 5 -4.87 13.50 1.78
CA SER A 5 -6.27 13.43 2.24
C SER A 5 -7.20 12.57 1.38
N GLY A 6 -6.88 12.30 0.12
CA GLY A 6 -7.76 11.47 -0.73
C GLY A 6 -7.38 9.99 -0.71
N VAL A 7 -6.09 9.73 -0.94
CA VAL A 7 -5.53 8.36 -1.05
C VAL A 7 -5.60 7.63 0.28
N ILE A 8 -5.08 8.24 1.36
CA ILE A 8 -5.06 7.60 2.67
C ILE A 8 -6.48 7.36 3.18
N THR A 9 -7.37 8.36 3.05
CA THR A 9 -8.78 8.21 3.40
C THR A 9 -9.48 7.13 2.57
N TYR A 10 -9.15 6.97 1.29
CA TYR A 10 -9.69 5.85 0.51
C TYR A 10 -9.23 4.51 1.10
N ILE A 11 -7.93 4.37 1.40
CA ILE A 11 -7.35 3.14 1.95
C ILE A 11 -8.02 2.78 3.28
N GLU A 12 -8.13 3.74 4.20
CA GLU A 12 -8.78 3.56 5.51
C GLU A 12 -10.25 3.13 5.38
N ASN A 13 -10.98 3.65 4.39
CA ASN A 13 -12.38 3.30 4.16
C ASN A 13 -12.58 2.00 3.35
N ASN A 14 -11.51 1.46 2.74
CA ASN A 14 -11.57 0.27 1.89
C ASN A 14 -10.50 -0.76 2.31
N PRO A 15 -10.55 -1.28 3.55
CA PRO A 15 -9.57 -2.26 4.01
C PRO A 15 -9.68 -3.56 3.19
N ILE A 16 -8.54 -4.19 2.95
CA ILE A 16 -8.43 -5.52 2.33
C ILE A 16 -7.84 -6.52 3.34
N PRO A 17 -7.99 -7.84 3.13
CA PRO A 17 -7.38 -8.83 4.02
C PRO A 17 -5.86 -8.59 4.15
N PRO A 18 -5.33 -8.55 5.39
CA PRO A 18 -3.90 -8.36 5.60
C PRO A 18 -3.11 -9.58 5.13
N VAL A 19 -1.87 -9.34 4.75
CA VAL A 19 -0.87 -10.37 4.47
C VAL A 19 0.18 -10.36 5.58
N GLU A 20 0.59 -11.55 6.01
CA GLU A 20 1.75 -11.72 6.87
C GLU A 20 3.01 -11.67 5.99
N MET A 21 4.03 -10.95 6.44
CA MET A 21 5.32 -10.88 5.78
C MET A 21 6.41 -11.42 6.69
N ASP A 22 7.32 -12.22 6.13
CA ASP A 22 8.43 -12.80 6.89
C ASP A 22 9.44 -11.73 7.35
N GLU A 23 9.50 -10.61 6.63
CA GLU A 23 10.40 -9.48 6.89
C GLU A 23 9.59 -8.22 7.18
N GLU A 24 10.16 -7.36 8.04
CA GLU A 24 9.60 -6.05 8.35
C GLU A 24 9.60 -5.16 7.10
N ILE A 25 8.43 -4.63 6.76
CA ILE A 25 8.25 -3.73 5.62
C ILE A 25 8.79 -2.34 5.97
N ASN A 26 9.58 -1.78 5.05
CA ASN A 26 10.20 -0.47 5.17
C ASN A 26 9.97 0.37 3.91
N GLU A 27 10.00 1.70 4.07
CA GLU A 27 9.97 2.62 2.94
C GLU A 27 11.10 2.31 1.93
N GLY A 28 10.74 2.27 0.65
CA GLY A 28 11.65 1.97 -0.43
C GLY A 28 11.85 0.49 -0.75
N MET A 29 11.30 -0.45 0.05
CA MET A 29 11.30 -1.89 -0.26
C MET A 29 10.38 -2.22 -1.44
N ILE A 30 10.62 -3.37 -2.08
CA ILE A 30 9.80 -3.88 -3.19
C ILE A 30 8.92 -5.01 -2.67
N VAL A 31 7.60 -4.86 -2.84
CA VAL A 31 6.61 -5.87 -2.41
C VAL A 31 6.60 -7.05 -3.39
N PRO A 32 6.79 -8.30 -2.92
CA PRO A 32 6.82 -9.51 -3.75
C PRO A 32 5.58 -9.71 -4.63
N GLN A 33 5.76 -10.16 -5.88
CA GLN A 33 4.69 -10.26 -6.89
C GLN A 33 3.49 -11.14 -6.49
N ASN A 34 3.69 -12.11 -5.59
CA ASN A 34 2.65 -12.97 -5.05
C ASN A 34 1.71 -12.26 -4.05
N VAL A 35 2.10 -11.08 -3.54
CA VAL A 35 1.26 -10.28 -2.66
C VAL A 35 0.14 -9.61 -3.47
N PRO A 36 -1.13 -9.85 -3.13
CA PRO A 36 -2.26 -9.17 -3.75
C PRO A 36 -2.26 -7.69 -3.37
N LEU A 37 -2.55 -6.85 -4.36
CA LEU A 37 -2.56 -5.39 -4.20
C LEU A 37 -3.98 -4.85 -4.39
N GLY A 38 -4.40 -3.97 -3.49
CA GLY A 38 -5.57 -3.14 -3.65
C GLY A 38 -5.31 -2.03 -4.67
N ILE A 39 -6.30 -1.77 -5.51
CA ILE A 39 -6.26 -0.68 -6.49
C ILE A 39 -6.90 0.58 -5.91
N ILE A 40 -6.40 1.74 -6.32
CA ILE A 40 -7.00 3.03 -5.97
C ILE A 40 -7.62 3.60 -7.24
N PRO A 41 -8.95 3.58 -7.43
CA PRO A 41 -9.59 3.92 -8.70
C PRO A 41 -9.19 5.28 -9.26
N ASP A 42 -9.10 6.29 -8.41
CA ASP A 42 -8.75 7.66 -8.81
C ASP A 42 -7.23 7.86 -8.98
N GLN A 43 -6.42 6.89 -8.58
CA GLN A 43 -4.96 7.00 -8.53
C GLN A 43 -4.28 5.67 -8.92
N PRO A 44 -4.40 5.21 -10.18
CA PRO A 44 -3.90 3.90 -10.62
C PRO A 44 -2.37 3.75 -10.56
N SER A 45 -1.64 4.87 -10.44
CA SER A 45 -0.18 4.86 -10.21
C SER A 45 0.19 4.34 -8.82
N TYR A 46 -0.77 4.32 -7.89
CA TYR A 46 -0.60 3.80 -6.56
C TYR A 46 -1.49 2.58 -6.32
N SER A 47 -0.95 1.69 -5.50
CA SER A 47 -1.63 0.54 -4.95
C SER A 47 -1.42 0.52 -3.44
N TYR A 48 -2.19 -0.30 -2.75
CA TYR A 48 -2.00 -0.48 -1.31
C TYR A 48 -2.10 -1.95 -0.93
N VAL A 49 -1.52 -2.28 0.21
CA VAL A 49 -1.65 -3.58 0.86
C VAL A 49 -1.76 -3.37 2.36
N TYR A 50 -2.39 -4.30 3.06
CA TYR A 50 -2.36 -4.35 4.52
C TYR A 50 -1.31 -5.38 4.94
N VAL A 51 -0.31 -4.96 5.70
CA VAL A 51 0.73 -5.83 6.28
C VAL A 51 0.62 -5.70 7.78
N ASP A 52 0.46 -6.82 8.49
CA ASP A 52 0.30 -6.82 9.95
C ASP A 52 -0.75 -5.81 10.45
N GLU A 53 -1.90 -5.76 9.75
CA GLU A 53 -3.03 -4.84 10.00
C GLU A 53 -2.76 -3.35 9.71
N GLN A 54 -1.55 -2.99 9.26
CA GLN A 54 -1.19 -1.61 8.91
C GLN A 54 -1.26 -1.37 7.39
N PRO A 55 -1.78 -0.22 6.94
CA PRO A 55 -1.83 0.11 5.52
C PRO A 55 -0.43 0.52 5.01
N VAL A 56 -0.04 -0.06 3.89
CA VAL A 56 1.20 0.24 3.18
C VAL A 56 0.85 0.71 1.78
N LEU A 57 1.31 1.91 1.44
CA LEU A 57 1.15 2.49 0.10
C LEU A 57 2.39 2.22 -0.73
N LEU A 58 2.17 1.82 -1.98
CA LEU A 58 3.24 1.53 -2.93
C LEU A 58 2.93 2.09 -4.32
N GLU A 59 3.99 2.29 -5.10
CA GLU A 59 3.88 2.59 -6.53
C GLU A 59 3.53 1.31 -7.30
N THR A 60 2.46 1.32 -8.09
CA THR A 60 1.93 0.12 -8.77
C THR A 60 2.94 -0.52 -9.72
N GLN A 61 3.70 0.29 -10.48
CA GLN A 61 4.61 -0.22 -11.51
C GLN A 61 5.84 -0.90 -10.92
N THR A 62 6.44 -0.28 -9.90
CA THR A 62 7.69 -0.75 -9.28
C THR A 62 7.44 -1.65 -8.07
N ARG A 63 6.20 -1.67 -7.55
CA ARG A 63 5.81 -2.27 -6.26
C ARG A 63 6.63 -1.74 -5.09
N ARG A 64 7.14 -0.50 -5.23
CA ARG A 64 7.99 0.12 -4.23
C ARG A 64 7.16 0.81 -3.15
N VAL A 65 7.44 0.51 -1.90
CA VAL A 65 6.82 1.18 -0.75
C VAL A 65 7.21 2.65 -0.72
N ILE A 66 6.23 3.52 -0.58
CA ILE A 66 6.41 4.98 -0.54
C ILE A 66 5.83 5.63 0.71
N TRP A 67 4.99 4.91 1.46
CA TRP A 67 4.42 5.38 2.72
C TRP A 67 3.88 4.21 3.54
N MET A 68 3.95 4.36 4.86
CA MET A 68 3.43 3.45 5.89
C MET A 68 2.90 4.30 7.05
N GLU A 69 1.97 3.76 7.83
CA GLU A 69 1.49 4.37 9.10
C GLU A 69 2.34 3.91 10.30
#